data_AF-A0AAC8TC85-F1
#
_entry.id   AF-A0AAC8TC85-F1
#
_cell.length_a   1.000
_cell.length_b   1.000
_cell.length_c   1.000
_cell.angle_alpha   90.00
_cell.angle_beta   90.00
_cell.angle_gamma   90.00
#
_symmetry.space_group_name_H-M   'P 1'
#
loop_
_entity.id
_entity.type
_entity.pdbx_description
1 polymer ?
#
loop_
_entity_poly.entity_id
_entity_poly.type
_entity_poly.pdbx_seq_one_letter_code
_entity_poly.pdbx_strand_id
1 'polypeptide(L)'
;MSLFNRWFGKSPPPASPSRPEAEGEPRREEPARTPPAPTPVPPDSATGPLVIPPGHKLISVSVPEDLAPSMNFLEGGICIASLGQGSDEPVEEVETLLRKHEAWLKDPRRISLVSQEEHLLRLFGPSPSTVVIPRAVIWVFSPRALCALLMMPASLQALLRHLYRLKASARQTLIQYMFFEPDCGPLGMVMARLLVGLGLRDVRTLDPDDPERRVLFEVHRPDGTVIAGLRGFPLKLEGAVEDFLLRVNVEKDQAEARGDAPRLRQLEQQERDYLVRELQPIQPLLHKLPLVRAPRLCRLLRTAADQASPTARQAVEQELLERTLPLLFLMHPGGKGAITATFHGVGSALRVYPDYLSLTQAVKEMELPADSYVISGMAARDMFDWMASQNCTVALNVYMTAYMPTYVFWLPKDLRLLAQGQLASRA
;
A
#
# COMPACT_ATOMS: atom_id res chain seq x y z
N MET A 1 -13.72 3.79 12.43
CA MET A 1 -12.99 2.56 12.04
C MET A 1 -13.82 1.27 12.28
N SER A 2 -14.97 1.05 11.62
CA SER A 2 -15.70 -0.25 11.74
C SER A 2 -16.60 -0.60 10.53
N LEU A 3 -16.24 -0.16 9.32
CA LEU A 3 -16.92 -0.62 8.08
C LEU A 3 -16.13 -1.71 7.33
N PHE A 4 -14.92 -2.03 7.81
CA PHE A 4 -13.97 -2.86 7.06
C PHE A 4 -14.17 -4.38 7.25
N ASN A 5 -14.75 -4.83 8.38
CA ASN A 5 -14.98 -6.25 8.65
C ASN A 5 -16.10 -6.91 7.79
N ARG A 6 -16.80 -6.16 6.93
CA ARG A 6 -17.89 -6.69 6.10
C ARG A 6 -17.49 -7.16 4.70
N TRP A 7 -16.22 -7.01 4.30
CA TRP A 7 -15.75 -7.52 3.01
C TRP A 7 -15.63 -9.05 2.95
N PHE A 8 -15.68 -9.72 4.10
CA PHE A 8 -15.65 -11.19 4.20
C PHE A 8 -17.00 -11.73 4.69
N GLY A 9 -18.02 -11.69 3.83
CA GLY A 9 -19.16 -12.58 3.97
C GLY A 9 -18.71 -14.03 3.77
N LYS A 10 -18.17 -14.67 4.80
CA LYS A 10 -18.05 -16.13 4.84
C LYS A 10 -19.47 -16.67 5.00
N SER A 11 -20.03 -17.26 3.95
CA SER A 11 -21.08 -18.25 4.13
C SER A 11 -20.54 -19.33 5.08
N PRO A 12 -21.24 -19.69 6.17
CA PRO A 12 -20.79 -20.77 7.02
C PRO A 12 -20.70 -22.06 6.19
N PRO A 13 -19.64 -22.88 6.33
CA PRO A 13 -19.58 -24.16 5.64
C PRO A 13 -20.74 -25.06 6.14
N PRO A 14 -21.35 -25.87 5.27
CA PRO A 14 -22.33 -26.85 5.71
C PRO A 14 -21.66 -27.83 6.70
N ALA A 15 -22.36 -28.11 7.80
CA ALA A 15 -21.94 -29.05 8.82
C ALA A 15 -21.58 -30.40 8.16
N SER A 16 -20.31 -30.78 8.26
CA SER A 16 -19.87 -32.12 7.85
C SER A 16 -20.18 -33.12 8.97
N PRO A 17 -20.62 -34.33 8.63
CA PRO A 17 -21.14 -35.30 9.58
C PRO A 17 -20.05 -35.90 10.47
N SER A 18 -20.46 -36.20 11.69
CA SER A 18 -19.70 -36.84 12.77
C SER A 18 -19.00 -38.11 12.29
N ARG A 19 -17.68 -38.17 12.48
CA ARG A 19 -16.89 -39.41 12.33
C ARG A 19 -17.02 -40.23 13.62
N PRO A 20 -17.23 -41.56 13.54
CA PRO A 20 -17.31 -42.42 14.72
C PRO A 20 -15.93 -42.63 15.36
N GLU A 21 -15.97 -42.80 16.67
CA GLU A 21 -14.86 -43.04 17.59
C GLU A 21 -14.06 -44.29 17.18
N ALA A 22 -12.74 -44.16 17.11
CA ALA A 22 -11.81 -45.27 16.97
C ALA A 22 -11.37 -45.76 18.35
N GLU A 23 -11.59 -47.04 18.60
CA GLU A 23 -11.20 -47.76 19.80
C GLU A 23 -9.68 -47.95 19.90
N GLY A 24 -9.15 -47.66 21.10
CA GLY A 24 -8.16 -48.47 21.83
C GLY A 24 -6.84 -48.86 21.15
N GLU A 25 -5.77 -48.13 21.47
CA GLU A 25 -4.40 -48.69 21.52
C GLU A 25 -3.78 -48.53 22.92
N PRO A 26 -3.05 -49.55 23.42
CA PRO A 26 -2.51 -49.58 24.78
C PRO A 26 -1.27 -48.69 24.93
N ARG A 27 -1.25 -47.95 26.04
CA ARG A 27 -0.17 -47.08 26.52
C ARG A 27 1.15 -47.86 26.68
N ARG A 28 2.19 -47.43 25.95
CA ARG A 28 3.58 -47.72 26.28
C ARG A 28 4.04 -46.78 27.41
N GLU A 29 4.63 -47.35 28.45
CA GLU A 29 5.25 -46.60 29.55
C GLU A 29 6.51 -45.86 29.05
N GLU A 30 6.48 -44.53 29.10
CA GLU A 30 7.63 -43.64 28.91
C GLU A 30 8.47 -43.60 30.21
N PRO A 31 9.81 -43.74 30.13
CA PRO A 31 10.68 -43.58 31.30
C PRO A 31 10.72 -42.13 31.78
N ALA A 32 10.79 -41.95 33.10
CA ALA A 32 10.73 -40.69 33.81
C ALA A 32 11.70 -39.63 33.25
N ARG A 33 11.13 -38.54 32.71
CA ARG A 33 11.88 -37.34 32.29
C ARG A 33 12.29 -36.52 33.51
N THR A 34 13.57 -36.19 33.58
CA THR A 34 14.17 -35.21 34.50
C THR A 34 13.46 -33.86 34.34
N PRO A 35 13.13 -33.14 35.43
CA PRO A 35 12.46 -31.85 35.33
C PRO A 35 13.31 -30.85 34.54
N PRO A 36 12.73 -30.10 33.59
CA PRO A 36 13.45 -29.06 32.87
C PRO A 36 13.91 -27.98 33.87
N ALA A 37 15.12 -27.47 33.66
CA ALA A 37 15.63 -26.32 34.39
C ALA A 37 14.64 -25.14 34.29
N PRO A 38 14.48 -24.34 35.36
CA PRO A 38 13.56 -23.21 35.35
C PRO A 38 13.94 -22.27 34.20
N THR A 39 13.02 -22.13 33.25
CA THR A 39 13.10 -21.14 32.17
C THR A 39 13.25 -19.76 32.82
N PRO A 40 14.24 -18.94 32.43
CA PRO A 40 14.35 -17.58 32.94
C PRO A 40 13.06 -16.84 32.60
N VAL A 41 12.36 -16.42 33.66
CA VAL A 41 11.18 -15.56 33.55
C VAL A 41 11.63 -14.28 32.83
N PRO A 42 11.04 -13.92 31.67
CA PRO A 42 11.35 -12.65 31.03
C PRO A 42 11.05 -11.53 32.03
N PRO A 43 11.92 -10.52 32.15
CA PRO A 43 11.70 -9.43 33.10
C PRO A 43 10.34 -8.81 32.82
N ASP A 44 9.50 -8.77 33.86
CA ASP A 44 8.16 -8.21 33.83
C ASP A 44 8.15 -6.91 33.03
N SER A 45 7.33 -6.91 31.99
CA SER A 45 6.90 -5.72 31.26
C SER A 45 6.33 -4.74 32.28
N ALA A 46 7.15 -3.77 32.69
CA ALA A 46 6.77 -2.70 33.59
C ALA A 46 5.66 -1.86 32.94
N THR A 47 4.41 -2.21 33.23
CA THR A 47 3.17 -1.56 32.77
C THR A 47 2.86 -0.25 33.51
N GLY A 48 3.87 0.37 34.12
CA GLY A 48 3.73 1.70 34.71
C GLY A 48 3.64 2.79 33.63
N PRO A 49 2.94 3.91 33.90
CA PRO A 49 2.94 5.05 33.00
C PRO A 49 4.36 5.56 32.79
N LEU A 50 4.73 5.80 31.52
CA LEU A 50 6.04 6.32 31.15
C LEU A 50 6.23 7.72 31.76
N VAL A 51 7.16 7.84 32.71
CA VAL A 51 7.54 9.14 33.29
C VAL A 51 8.71 9.72 32.50
N ILE A 52 8.48 10.85 31.84
CA ILE A 52 9.52 11.58 31.09
C ILE A 52 10.33 12.41 32.10
N PRO A 53 11.66 12.23 32.21
CA PRO A 53 12.48 13.01 33.12
C PRO A 53 12.48 14.52 32.79
N PRO A 54 12.67 15.40 33.79
CA PRO A 54 12.68 16.85 33.57
C PRO A 54 13.66 17.28 32.46
N GLY A 55 13.22 18.26 31.67
CA GLY A 55 14.00 18.83 30.56
C GLY A 55 14.12 17.93 29.31
N HIS A 56 13.63 16.69 29.37
CA HIS A 56 13.52 15.85 28.18
C HIS A 56 12.18 16.07 27.48
N LYS A 57 12.17 15.91 26.16
CA LYS A 57 10.94 15.90 25.34
C LYS A 57 10.92 14.60 24.53
N LEU A 58 9.82 13.86 24.66
CA LEU A 58 9.55 12.67 23.85
C LEU A 58 8.62 13.05 22.70
N ILE A 59 9.03 12.77 21.47
CA ILE A 59 8.20 12.87 20.28
C ILE A 59 7.93 11.45 19.79
N SER A 60 6.67 11.05 19.83
CA SER A 60 6.19 9.81 19.23
C SER A 60 5.81 10.10 17.78
N VAL A 61 6.33 9.32 16.83
CA VAL A 61 5.99 9.51 15.42
C VAL A 61 5.24 8.30 14.90
N SER A 62 4.01 8.55 14.49
CA SER A 62 3.08 7.57 13.92
C SER A 62 3.23 7.48 12.40
N VAL A 63 2.77 6.36 11.84
CA VAL A 63 2.56 6.28 10.39
C VAL A 63 1.67 7.44 9.94
N PRO A 64 2.06 8.20 8.91
CA PRO A 64 1.21 9.24 8.36
C PRO A 64 -0.10 8.62 7.86
N GLU A 65 -1.24 9.16 8.28
CA GLU A 65 -2.58 8.77 7.78
C GLU A 65 -2.89 9.38 6.41
N ASP A 66 -1.86 9.90 5.73
CA ASP A 66 -1.99 10.53 4.44
C ASP A 66 -2.51 9.54 3.40
N LEU A 67 -3.52 9.99 2.66
CA LEU A 67 -4.05 9.25 1.52
C LEU A 67 -3.03 9.23 0.38
N ALA A 68 -2.26 10.31 0.23
CA ALA A 68 -1.22 10.48 -0.76
C ALA A 68 0.16 10.07 -0.22
N PRO A 69 1.10 9.71 -1.10
CA PRO A 69 2.48 9.55 -0.71
C PRO A 69 3.04 10.85 -0.10
N SER A 70 3.76 10.74 1.01
CA SER A 70 4.29 11.87 1.76
C SER A 70 5.70 11.62 2.30
N MET A 71 6.40 12.71 2.59
CA MET A 71 7.70 12.68 3.27
C MET A 71 7.65 13.65 4.44
N ASN A 72 7.85 13.12 5.64
CA ASN A 72 7.92 13.89 6.87
C ASN A 72 9.36 13.89 7.37
N PHE A 73 9.92 15.08 7.56
CA PHE A 73 11.30 15.28 7.99
C PHE A 73 11.31 15.63 9.47
N LEU A 74 12.05 14.86 10.24
CA LEU A 74 12.19 15.07 11.68
C LEU A 74 13.42 15.90 12.00
N GLU A 75 13.39 16.57 13.14
CA GLU A 75 14.51 17.39 13.62
C GLU A 75 15.77 16.56 13.79
N GLY A 76 15.63 15.31 14.27
CA GLY A 76 16.73 14.37 14.44
C GLY A 76 17.45 13.98 13.15
N GLY A 77 16.95 14.37 11.97
CA GLY A 77 17.54 14.05 10.68
C GLY A 77 17.05 12.72 10.10
N ILE A 78 15.93 12.20 10.60
CA ILE A 78 15.22 11.05 10.05
C ILE A 78 14.15 11.52 9.06
N CYS A 79 14.03 10.83 7.93
CA CYS A 79 12.95 11.01 6.99
C CYS A 79 11.97 9.84 7.07
N ILE A 80 10.67 10.11 7.19
CA ILE A 80 9.62 9.09 7.05
C ILE A 80 8.97 9.28 5.68
N ALA A 81 9.15 8.30 4.80
CA ALA A 81 8.53 8.22 3.49
C ALA A 81 7.34 7.25 3.55
N SER A 82 6.12 7.76 3.39
CA SER A 82 4.92 6.96 3.27
C SER A 82 4.50 6.85 1.82
N LEU A 83 4.12 5.66 1.37
CA LEU A 83 3.51 5.47 0.04
C LEU A 83 2.00 5.78 0.03
N GLY A 84 1.44 6.21 1.17
CA GLY A 84 0.02 6.50 1.32
C GLY A 84 -0.86 5.26 1.17
N GLN A 85 -2.02 5.42 0.54
CA GLN A 85 -3.03 4.36 0.37
C GLN A 85 -3.06 3.76 -1.05
N GLY A 86 -2.04 4.04 -1.87
CA GLY A 86 -1.99 3.62 -3.28
C GLY A 86 -2.84 4.48 -4.21
N SER A 87 -2.54 4.40 -5.51
CA SER A 87 -3.20 5.16 -6.58
C SER A 87 -3.13 4.43 -7.92
N ASP A 88 -3.77 4.99 -8.96
CA ASP A 88 -3.55 4.58 -10.36
C ASP A 88 -2.36 5.29 -11.03
N GLU A 89 -1.54 6.01 -10.26
CA GLU A 89 -0.30 6.67 -10.72
C GLU A 89 0.93 6.34 -9.86
N PRO A 90 1.17 5.07 -9.50
CA PRO A 90 2.23 4.75 -8.54
C PRO A 90 3.62 5.12 -9.04
N VAL A 91 3.86 5.13 -10.37
CA VAL A 91 5.16 5.56 -10.94
C VAL A 91 5.42 7.04 -10.66
N GLU A 92 4.52 7.92 -11.10
CA GLU A 92 4.65 9.38 -10.95
C GLU A 92 4.72 9.78 -9.46
N GLU A 93 3.95 9.09 -8.62
CA GLU A 93 3.93 9.26 -7.18
C GLU A 93 5.24 8.86 -6.52
N VAL A 94 5.78 7.69 -6.88
CA VAL A 94 7.10 7.26 -6.45
C VAL A 94 8.12 8.29 -6.91
N GLU A 95 8.21 8.62 -8.20
CA GLU A 95 9.15 9.61 -8.75
C GLU A 95 9.09 10.97 -8.05
N THR A 96 7.89 11.42 -7.66
CA THR A 96 7.70 12.64 -6.90
C THR A 96 8.29 12.54 -5.49
N LEU A 97 8.10 11.41 -4.80
CA LEU A 97 8.79 11.13 -3.54
C LEU A 97 10.31 11.12 -3.73
N LEU A 98 10.80 10.51 -4.82
CA LEU A 98 12.24 10.41 -5.09
C LEU A 98 12.89 11.79 -5.24
N ARG A 99 12.23 12.70 -5.97
CA ARG A 99 12.71 14.09 -6.15
C ARG A 99 12.76 14.85 -4.82
N LYS A 100 11.75 14.68 -3.96
CA LYS A 100 11.73 15.28 -2.61
C LYS A 100 12.86 14.72 -1.74
N HIS A 101 13.13 13.42 -1.86
CA HIS A 101 14.20 12.76 -1.16
C HIS A 101 15.59 13.27 -1.58
N GLU A 102 15.85 13.40 -2.89
CA GLU A 102 17.11 13.95 -3.39
C GLU A 102 17.37 15.39 -2.93
N ALA A 103 16.32 16.21 -2.81
CA ALA A 103 16.43 17.55 -2.24
C ALA A 103 16.85 17.51 -0.76
N TRP A 104 16.24 16.62 0.03
CA TRP A 104 16.58 16.42 1.44
C TRP A 104 18.01 15.90 1.65
N LEU A 105 18.49 15.04 0.75
CA LEU A 105 19.84 14.49 0.78
C LEU A 105 20.96 15.55 0.71
N LYS A 106 20.64 16.81 0.36
CA LYS A 106 21.61 17.92 0.34
C LYS A 106 21.88 18.55 1.71
N ASP A 107 21.03 18.34 2.72
CA ASP A 107 21.16 18.93 4.08
C ASP A 107 21.86 17.96 5.08
N PRO A 108 23.15 18.17 5.42
CA PRO A 108 23.89 17.25 6.29
C PRO A 108 23.41 17.30 7.73
N ARG A 109 22.79 16.21 8.18
CA ARG A 109 22.48 15.96 9.60
C ARG A 109 23.13 14.65 10.04
N ARG A 110 23.26 14.43 11.35
CA ARG A 110 23.69 13.17 11.95
C ARG A 110 22.64 12.76 12.97
N ILE A 111 22.35 11.47 13.03
CA ILE A 111 21.34 10.89 13.93
C ILE A 111 22.06 10.01 14.94
N SER A 112 21.71 10.14 16.22
CA SER A 112 22.05 9.15 17.23
C SER A 112 20.92 8.13 17.33
N LEU A 113 21.12 6.94 16.75
CA LEU A 113 20.13 5.88 16.74
C LEU A 113 20.44 4.84 17.81
N VAL A 114 19.45 4.39 18.56
CA VAL A 114 19.64 3.37 19.60
C VAL A 114 19.65 1.97 19.01
N SER A 115 20.47 1.09 19.58
CA SER A 115 20.45 -0.33 19.20
C SER A 115 19.07 -0.96 19.49
N GLN A 116 18.65 -1.92 18.66
CA GLN A 116 17.27 -2.39 18.58
C GLN A 116 16.72 -3.07 19.87
N GLU A 117 17.55 -3.27 20.89
CA GLU A 117 17.23 -4.05 22.09
C GLU A 117 17.08 -3.18 23.36
N GLU A 118 17.26 -1.87 23.28
CA GLU A 118 17.11 -1.03 24.46
C GLU A 118 15.65 -0.65 24.74
N HIS A 119 15.21 -0.89 25.98
CA HIS A 119 13.93 -0.43 26.50
C HIS A 119 13.83 1.09 26.41
N LEU A 120 12.67 1.65 26.05
CA LEU A 120 12.43 3.10 25.88
C LEU A 120 12.95 3.95 27.06
N LEU A 121 12.84 3.42 28.29
CA LEU A 121 13.34 4.08 29.50
C LEU A 121 14.86 4.34 29.49
N ARG A 122 15.65 3.51 28.78
CA ARG A 122 17.11 3.69 28.66
C ARG A 122 17.49 4.87 27.78
N LEU A 123 16.58 5.32 26.90
CA LEU A 123 16.80 6.50 26.04
C LEU A 123 17.02 7.78 26.84
N PHE A 124 16.47 7.86 28.05
CA PHE A 124 16.63 9.01 28.94
C PHE A 124 17.87 8.92 29.84
N GLY A 125 18.59 7.80 29.79
CA GLY A 125 19.79 7.58 30.60
C GLY A 125 20.98 8.46 30.15
N PRO A 126 22.03 8.56 30.98
CA PRO A 126 23.21 9.37 30.66
C PRO A 126 23.95 8.85 29.40
N SER A 127 23.98 7.53 29.19
CA SER A 127 24.76 6.86 28.15
C SER A 127 24.01 5.68 27.51
N PRO A 128 22.94 5.94 26.72
CA PRO A 128 22.31 4.87 25.92
C PRO A 128 23.27 4.32 24.87
N SER A 129 23.14 3.05 24.53
CA SER A 129 23.96 2.42 23.49
C SER A 129 23.49 2.90 22.12
N THR A 130 24.10 3.98 21.64
CA THR A 130 23.73 4.62 20.38
C THR A 130 24.80 4.41 19.31
N VAL A 131 24.34 4.29 18.07
CA VAL A 131 25.15 4.33 16.86
C VAL A 131 24.85 5.66 16.18
N VAL A 132 25.90 6.45 15.96
CA VAL A 132 25.78 7.69 15.18
C VAL A 132 25.79 7.32 13.71
N ILE A 133 24.65 7.50 13.05
CA ILE A 133 24.49 7.25 11.63
C ILE A 133 24.31 8.59 10.91
N PRO A 134 24.82 8.74 9.68
CA PRO A 134 24.68 10.01 8.99
C PRO A 134 23.21 10.30 8.68
N ARG A 135 22.48 9.36 8.06
CA ARG A 135 21.07 9.56 7.71
C ARG A 135 20.29 8.27 7.75
N ALA A 136 18.98 8.40 8.01
CA ALA A 136 18.04 7.29 7.93
C ALA A 136 16.77 7.72 7.21
N VAL A 137 16.24 6.80 6.38
CA VAL A 137 14.90 6.90 5.82
C VAL A 137 14.10 5.69 6.28
N ILE A 138 12.88 5.95 6.74
CA ILE A 138 11.90 4.95 7.11
C ILE A 138 10.84 4.94 6.01
N TRP A 139 10.76 3.85 5.26
CA TRP A 139 9.72 3.62 4.27
C TRP A 139 8.55 2.88 4.91
N VAL A 140 7.34 3.40 4.77
CA VAL A 140 6.13 2.78 5.30
C VAL A 140 5.25 2.26 4.16
N PHE A 141 4.92 0.98 4.23
CA PHE A 141 4.11 0.26 3.26
C PHE A 141 2.76 -0.11 3.88
N SER A 142 1.69 0.45 3.33
CA SER A 142 0.31 0.05 3.63
C SER A 142 -0.13 -1.09 2.70
N PRO A 143 -1.12 -1.93 3.09
CA PRO A 143 -1.58 -3.04 2.26
C PRO A 143 -2.11 -2.57 0.91
N ARG A 144 -2.76 -1.40 0.88
CA ARG A 144 -3.35 -0.84 -0.34
C ARG A 144 -2.31 -0.25 -1.27
N ALA A 145 -1.30 0.43 -0.73
CA ALA A 145 -0.14 0.86 -1.53
C ALA A 145 0.59 -0.35 -2.13
N LEU A 146 0.76 -1.43 -1.35
CA LEU A 146 1.31 -2.68 -1.85
C LEU A 146 0.45 -3.30 -2.95
N CYS A 147 -0.87 -3.41 -2.76
CA CYS A 147 -1.76 -3.89 -3.82
C CYS A 147 -1.56 -3.10 -5.12
N ALA A 148 -1.60 -1.77 -5.06
CA ALA A 148 -1.44 -0.91 -6.24
C ALA A 148 -0.07 -1.11 -6.93
N LEU A 149 1.01 -1.19 -6.14
CA LEU A 149 2.37 -1.40 -6.66
C LEU A 149 2.56 -2.79 -7.27
N LEU A 150 2.14 -3.83 -6.55
CA LEU A 150 2.32 -5.23 -6.94
C LEU A 150 1.41 -5.63 -8.11
N MET A 151 0.34 -4.88 -8.39
CA MET A 151 -0.47 -5.07 -9.61
C MET A 151 0.25 -4.63 -10.90
N MET A 152 1.29 -3.79 -10.80
CA MET A 152 1.97 -3.22 -11.94
C MET A 152 3.48 -3.48 -11.87
N PRO A 153 3.99 -4.55 -12.52
CA PRO A 153 5.41 -4.91 -12.48
C PRO A 153 6.36 -3.77 -12.88
N ALA A 154 5.96 -2.91 -13.82
CA ALA A 154 6.75 -1.74 -14.22
C ALA A 154 6.91 -0.72 -13.07
N SER A 155 5.84 -0.46 -12.31
CA SER A 155 5.84 0.44 -11.16
C SER A 155 6.68 -0.11 -10.01
N LEU A 156 6.54 -1.41 -9.74
CA LEU A 156 7.35 -2.11 -8.75
C LEU A 156 8.85 -2.08 -9.14
N GLN A 157 9.18 -2.36 -10.40
CA GLN A 157 10.54 -2.26 -10.92
C GLN A 157 11.12 -0.85 -10.72
N ALA A 158 10.37 0.21 -11.04
CA ALA A 158 10.82 1.59 -10.86
C ALA A 158 11.15 1.91 -9.39
N LEU A 159 10.30 1.48 -8.46
CA LEU A 159 10.53 1.62 -7.02
C LEU A 159 11.77 0.84 -6.57
N LEU A 160 11.89 -0.44 -6.92
CA LEU A 160 13.03 -1.27 -6.54
C LEU A 160 14.35 -0.70 -7.10
N ARG A 161 14.35 -0.26 -8.35
CA ARG A 161 15.50 0.42 -8.97
C ARG A 161 15.95 1.64 -8.16
N HIS A 162 15.00 2.43 -7.68
CA HIS A 162 15.31 3.60 -6.86
C HIS A 162 15.90 3.21 -5.50
N LEU A 163 15.25 2.31 -4.76
CA LEU A 163 15.71 1.88 -3.44
C LEU A 163 17.13 1.27 -3.50
N TYR A 164 17.42 0.55 -4.59
CA TYR A 164 18.77 0.06 -4.89
C TYR A 164 19.75 1.20 -5.09
N ARG A 165 19.45 2.18 -5.95
CA ARG A 165 20.36 3.31 -6.22
C ARG A 165 20.63 4.13 -4.96
N LEU A 166 19.63 4.31 -4.10
CA LEU A 166 19.80 4.97 -2.80
C LEU A 166 20.82 4.24 -1.93
N LYS A 167 20.73 2.90 -1.88
CA LYS A 167 21.68 2.06 -1.14
C LYS A 167 23.07 2.06 -1.77
N ALA A 168 23.15 1.96 -3.10
CA ALA A 168 24.40 1.84 -3.85
C ALA A 168 25.17 3.16 -3.98
N SER A 169 24.51 4.30 -3.70
CA SER A 169 25.13 5.62 -3.75
C SER A 169 26.25 5.76 -2.72
N ALA A 170 27.50 5.50 -3.15
CA ALA A 170 28.70 5.56 -2.32
C ALA A 170 28.95 6.93 -1.67
N ARG A 171 28.30 8.00 -2.17
CA ARG A 171 28.39 9.35 -1.61
C ARG A 171 27.53 9.56 -0.38
N GLN A 172 26.60 8.65 -0.10
CA GLN A 172 25.59 8.82 0.94
C GLN A 172 25.52 7.55 1.77
N THR A 173 26.12 7.59 2.96
CA THR A 173 25.88 6.62 4.03
C THR A 173 24.45 6.80 4.56
N LEU A 174 23.48 6.34 3.78
CA LEU A 174 22.05 6.35 4.09
C LEU A 174 21.64 4.96 4.55
N ILE A 175 21.03 4.88 5.71
CA ILE A 175 20.38 3.65 6.18
C ILE A 175 18.89 3.69 5.80
N GLN A 176 18.36 2.57 5.34
CA GLN A 176 16.97 2.45 4.93
C GLN A 176 16.28 1.40 5.80
N TYR A 177 15.18 1.79 6.43
CA TYR A 177 14.30 0.92 7.21
C TYR A 177 12.99 0.73 6.47
N MET A 178 12.51 -0.50 6.39
CA MET A 178 11.27 -0.84 5.68
C MET A 178 10.23 -1.31 6.68
N PHE A 179 9.11 -0.61 6.78
CA PHE A 179 8.04 -0.90 7.73
C PHE A 179 6.77 -1.31 7.00
N PHE A 180 6.26 -2.48 7.38
CA PHE A 180 4.99 -3.02 6.91
C PHE A 180 3.91 -2.82 7.96
N GLU A 181 2.73 -2.38 7.54
CA GLU A 181 1.55 -2.41 8.40
C GLU A 181 1.15 -3.87 8.73
N PRO A 182 0.58 -4.14 9.91
CA PRO A 182 0.35 -5.51 10.39
C PRO A 182 -0.55 -6.35 9.47
N ASP A 183 -1.46 -5.69 8.75
CA ASP A 183 -2.43 -6.28 7.84
C ASP A 183 -1.92 -6.49 6.40
N CYS A 184 -0.63 -6.23 6.13
CA CYS A 184 -0.03 -6.49 4.82
C CYS A 184 0.01 -7.99 4.47
N GLY A 185 0.05 -8.87 5.47
CA GLY A 185 -0.04 -10.33 5.30
C GLY A 185 0.89 -10.88 4.20
N PRO A 186 0.39 -11.76 3.30
CA PRO A 186 1.20 -12.31 2.21
C PRO A 186 1.79 -11.28 1.23
N LEU A 187 1.13 -10.13 1.05
CA LEU A 187 1.63 -9.06 0.18
C LEU A 187 2.91 -8.45 0.76
N GLY A 188 2.89 -8.22 2.08
CA GLY A 188 4.06 -7.77 2.83
C GLY A 188 5.21 -8.76 2.74
N MET A 189 4.94 -10.07 2.80
CA MET A 189 5.98 -11.10 2.69
C MET A 189 6.68 -11.13 1.35
N VAL A 190 5.92 -11.07 0.25
CA VAL A 190 6.52 -11.01 -1.08
C VAL A 190 7.37 -9.75 -1.22
N MET A 191 6.83 -8.57 -0.87
CA MET A 191 7.58 -7.31 -0.96
C MET A 191 8.84 -7.34 -0.08
N ALA A 192 8.76 -7.85 1.15
CA ALA A 192 9.90 -7.95 2.04
C ALA A 192 11.00 -8.86 1.47
N ARG A 193 10.66 -10.00 0.84
CA ARG A 193 11.62 -10.86 0.15
C ARG A 193 12.30 -10.13 -1.02
N LEU A 194 11.54 -9.37 -1.82
CA LEU A 194 12.12 -8.58 -2.92
C LEU A 194 13.10 -7.51 -2.38
N LEU A 195 12.73 -6.80 -1.31
CA LEU A 195 13.59 -5.81 -0.65
C LEU A 195 14.87 -6.41 -0.08
N VAL A 196 14.78 -7.56 0.60
CA VAL A 196 15.96 -8.26 1.11
C VAL A 196 16.80 -8.83 -0.03
N GLY A 197 16.20 -9.26 -1.14
CA GLY A 197 16.90 -9.69 -2.37
C GLY A 197 17.67 -8.56 -3.06
N LEU A 198 17.23 -7.31 -2.86
CA LEU A 198 17.96 -6.08 -3.20
C LEU A 198 19.07 -5.75 -2.19
N GLY A 199 19.12 -6.50 -1.09
CA GLY A 199 20.02 -6.38 0.04
C GLY A 199 19.64 -5.27 1.03
N LEU A 200 18.36 -4.89 1.12
CA LEU A 200 17.82 -4.00 2.15
C LEU A 200 17.32 -4.88 3.30
N ARG A 201 18.16 -5.04 4.33
CA ARG A 201 17.97 -6.09 5.36
C ARG A 201 17.13 -5.65 6.55
N ASP A 202 17.03 -4.35 6.81
CA ASP A 202 16.27 -3.81 7.94
C ASP A 202 14.77 -3.71 7.61
N VAL A 203 14.15 -4.87 7.45
CA VAL A 203 12.70 -5.01 7.21
C VAL A 203 11.97 -5.35 8.50
N ARG A 204 10.87 -4.65 8.76
CA ARG A 204 10.12 -4.67 10.01
C ARG A 204 8.62 -4.66 9.78
N THR A 205 7.89 -5.15 10.77
CA THR A 205 6.43 -4.98 10.88
C THR A 205 6.12 -4.07 12.06
N LEU A 206 5.13 -3.21 11.88
CA LEU A 206 4.60 -2.42 12.99
C LEU A 206 4.03 -3.33 14.07
N ASP A 207 4.09 -2.84 15.30
CA ASP A 207 3.48 -3.55 16.42
C ASP A 207 1.95 -3.59 16.25
N PRO A 208 1.34 -4.77 16.13
CA PRO A 208 -0.11 -4.90 15.97
C PRO A 208 -0.87 -4.41 17.20
N ASP A 209 -0.24 -4.39 18.38
CA ASP A 209 -0.87 -3.97 19.63
C ASP A 209 -0.77 -2.45 19.85
N ASP A 210 -0.21 -1.69 18.89
CA ASP A 210 -0.24 -0.23 18.94
C ASP A 210 -1.43 0.38 18.23
N PRO A 211 -2.37 0.97 18.97
CA PRO A 211 -3.42 1.76 18.33
C PRO A 211 -2.87 2.98 17.59
N GLU A 212 -1.73 3.53 18.04
CA GLU A 212 -1.14 4.73 17.44
C GLU A 212 -0.17 4.44 16.28
N ARG A 213 0.09 3.16 15.98
CA ARG A 213 0.92 2.74 14.84
C ARG A 213 2.25 3.49 14.76
N ARG A 214 2.93 3.65 15.90
CA ARG A 214 4.20 4.37 16.00
C ARG A 214 5.30 3.62 15.26
N VAL A 215 6.12 4.35 14.50
CA VAL A 215 7.31 3.83 13.78
C VAL A 215 8.61 4.14 14.52
N LEU A 216 8.64 5.23 15.29
CA LEU A 216 9.81 5.66 16.04
C LEU A 216 9.45 6.60 17.19
N PHE A 217 10.41 6.77 18.09
CA PHE A 217 10.43 7.80 19.12
C PHE A 217 11.69 8.66 18.98
N GLU A 218 11.55 9.97 19.13
CA GLU A 218 12.69 10.89 19.32
C GLU A 218 12.69 11.41 20.75
N VAL A 219 13.81 11.24 21.45
CA VAL A 219 14.07 11.84 22.76
C VAL A 219 15.02 13.01 22.56
N HIS A 220 14.50 14.22 22.80
CA HIS A 220 15.29 15.43 22.85
C HIS A 220 15.75 15.63 24.29
N ARG A 221 17.08 15.70 24.46
CA ARG A 221 17.72 15.86 25.76
C ARG A 221 18.00 17.34 26.06
N PRO A 222 18.15 17.72 27.35
CA PRO A 222 18.51 19.08 27.74
C PRO A 222 19.84 19.58 27.15
N ASP A 223 20.76 18.67 26.82
CA ASP A 223 22.06 18.97 26.22
C ASP A 223 21.99 19.24 24.70
N GLY A 224 20.79 19.20 24.12
CA GLY A 224 20.55 19.40 22.68
C GLY A 224 20.68 18.13 21.85
N THR A 225 21.02 16.98 22.44
CA THR A 225 21.09 15.70 21.73
C THR A 225 19.70 15.19 21.39
N VAL A 226 19.50 14.74 20.15
CA VAL A 226 18.31 14.00 19.73
C VAL A 226 18.68 12.52 19.55
N ILE A 227 17.97 11.67 20.27
CA ILE A 227 18.17 10.22 20.24
C ILE A 227 16.91 9.57 19.66
N ALA A 228 17.07 8.78 18.61
CA ALA A 228 15.97 8.08 17.96
C ALA A 228 15.96 6.59 18.30
N GLY A 229 14.77 6.06 18.58
CA GLY A 229 14.51 4.63 18.76
C GLY A 229 13.47 4.16 17.76
N LEU A 230 13.80 3.16 16.94
CA LEU A 230 12.86 2.53 16.03
C LEU A 230 11.89 1.64 16.79
N ARG A 231 10.64 1.61 16.33
CA ARG A 231 9.60 0.83 16.96
C ARG A 231 8.98 -0.13 15.96
N GLY A 232 8.79 -1.38 16.37
CA GLY A 232 8.30 -2.48 15.52
C GLY A 232 9.32 -3.61 15.45
N PHE A 233 8.89 -4.77 14.98
CA PHE A 233 9.66 -6.01 15.09
C PHE A 233 10.35 -6.36 13.78
N PRO A 234 11.59 -6.88 13.81
CA PRO A 234 12.22 -7.46 12.63
C PRO A 234 11.32 -8.51 11.99
N LEU A 235 11.12 -8.39 10.68
CA LEU A 235 10.24 -9.28 9.94
C LEU A 235 10.96 -10.58 9.61
N LYS A 236 10.48 -11.68 10.18
CA LYS A 236 11.04 -13.00 9.92
C LYS A 236 10.59 -13.47 8.54
N LEU A 237 11.54 -13.59 7.62
CA LEU A 237 11.28 -14.11 6.29
C LEU A 237 11.37 -15.63 6.30
N GLU A 238 10.40 -16.26 5.65
CA GLU A 238 10.40 -17.70 5.39
C GLU A 238 11.04 -17.99 4.03
N GLY A 239 11.87 -19.04 3.99
CA GLY A 239 12.50 -19.52 2.76
C GLY A 239 13.77 -18.77 2.34
N ALA A 240 14.36 -19.21 1.23
CA ALA A 240 15.54 -18.57 0.67
C ALA A 240 15.17 -17.23 -0.01
N VAL A 241 16.04 -16.25 0.16
CA VAL A 241 15.97 -14.96 -0.55
C VAL A 241 16.97 -14.99 -1.70
N GLU A 242 16.46 -14.84 -2.91
CA GLU A 242 17.30 -14.79 -4.11
C GLU A 242 17.92 -13.40 -4.29
N ASP A 243 19.16 -13.37 -4.77
CA ASP A 243 19.93 -12.14 -5.02
C ASP A 243 19.75 -11.60 -6.45
N PHE A 244 18.81 -12.15 -7.22
CA PHE A 244 18.60 -11.81 -8.63
C PHE A 244 18.42 -10.31 -8.83
N LEU A 245 17.58 -9.67 -8.00
CA LEU A 245 17.32 -8.23 -8.07
C LEU A 245 18.57 -7.39 -7.82
N LEU A 246 19.45 -7.80 -6.91
CA LEU A 246 20.72 -7.13 -6.69
C LEU A 246 21.62 -7.26 -7.93
N ARG A 247 21.78 -8.48 -8.46
CA ARG A 247 22.61 -8.74 -9.64
C ARG A 247 22.14 -7.98 -10.87
N VAL A 248 20.85 -8.03 -11.20
CA VAL A 248 20.31 -7.32 -12.37
C VAL A 248 20.48 -5.80 -12.24
N ASN A 249 20.36 -5.24 -11.04
CA ASN A 249 20.55 -3.80 -10.81
C ASN A 249 22.01 -3.37 -10.93
N VAL A 250 22.97 -4.20 -10.50
CA VAL A 250 24.40 -3.97 -10.74
C VAL A 250 24.70 -4.00 -12.24
N GLU A 251 24.15 -4.97 -12.98
CA GLU A 251 24.33 -5.03 -14.44
C GLU A 251 23.70 -3.83 -15.17
N LYS A 252 22.56 -3.33 -14.68
CA LYS A 252 21.92 -2.11 -15.20
C LYS A 252 22.80 -0.89 -15.01
N ASP A 253 23.41 -0.71 -13.84
CA ASP A 253 24.36 0.39 -13.61
C ASP A 253 25.54 0.33 -14.60
N GLN A 254 26.07 -0.88 -14.84
CA GLN A 254 27.17 -1.08 -15.80
C GLN A 254 26.75 -0.82 -17.25
N ALA A 255 25.51 -1.16 -17.63
CA ALA A 255 24.97 -0.87 -18.96
C ALA A 255 24.76 0.64 -19.14
N GLU A 256 24.19 1.32 -18.14
CA GLU A 256 23.99 2.78 -18.12
C GLU A 256 25.32 3.53 -18.21
N ALA A 257 26.33 3.14 -17.41
CA ALA A 257 27.66 3.75 -17.44
C ALA A 257 28.37 3.60 -18.80
N ARG A 258 28.02 2.55 -19.57
CA ARG A 258 28.53 2.30 -20.93
C ARG A 258 27.67 2.92 -22.03
N GLY A 259 26.50 3.49 -21.70
CA GLY A 259 25.53 3.98 -22.69
C GLY A 259 24.85 2.87 -23.52
N ASP A 260 24.84 1.62 -23.04
CA ASP A 260 24.29 0.46 -23.76
C ASP A 260 22.76 0.35 -23.56
N ALA A 261 22.02 1.17 -24.31
CA ALA A 261 20.56 1.21 -24.26
C ALA A 261 19.88 -0.14 -24.63
N PRO A 262 20.34 -0.90 -25.64
CA PRO A 262 19.80 -2.23 -25.91
C PRO A 262 19.93 -3.20 -24.73
N ARG A 263 21.10 -3.27 -24.09
CA ARG A 263 21.30 -4.12 -22.90
C ARG A 263 20.42 -3.68 -21.74
N LEU A 264 20.30 -2.38 -21.51
CA LEU A 264 19.44 -1.84 -20.45
C LEU A 264 17.98 -2.29 -20.63
N ARG A 265 17.43 -2.16 -21.85
CA ARG A 265 16.06 -2.63 -22.15
C ARG A 265 15.90 -4.14 -21.94
N GLN A 266 16.91 -4.93 -22.30
CA GLN A 266 16.89 -6.38 -22.06
C GLN A 266 16.84 -6.70 -20.57
N LEU A 267 17.69 -6.06 -19.76
CA LEU A 267 17.73 -6.25 -18.30
C LEU A 267 16.44 -5.79 -17.63
N GLU A 268 15.84 -4.70 -18.12
CA GLU A 268 14.53 -4.26 -17.66
C GLU A 268 13.43 -5.29 -17.94
N GLN A 269 13.42 -5.88 -19.13
CA GLN A 269 12.45 -6.92 -19.46
C GLN A 269 12.66 -8.17 -18.61
N GLN A 270 13.90 -8.62 -18.43
CA GLN A 270 14.24 -9.77 -17.59
C GLN A 270 13.77 -9.59 -16.13
N GLU A 271 13.94 -8.39 -15.57
CA GLU A 271 13.42 -8.09 -14.24
C GLU A 271 11.88 -8.05 -14.22
N ARG A 272 11.20 -7.52 -15.26
CA ARG A 272 9.74 -7.56 -15.34
C ARG A 272 9.22 -8.99 -15.39
N ASP A 273 9.84 -9.86 -16.18
CA ASP A 273 9.46 -11.27 -16.29
C ASP A 273 9.67 -12.01 -14.95
N TYR A 274 10.77 -11.71 -14.26
CA TYR A 274 11.03 -12.19 -12.89
C TYR A 274 9.92 -11.75 -11.92
N LEU A 275 9.59 -10.45 -11.91
CA LEU A 275 8.54 -9.91 -11.03
C LEU A 275 7.18 -10.56 -11.32
N VAL A 276 6.79 -10.72 -12.59
CA VAL A 276 5.54 -11.41 -12.96
C VAL A 276 5.48 -12.81 -12.35
N ARG A 277 6.58 -13.56 -12.41
CA ARG A 277 6.66 -14.91 -11.82
C ARG A 277 6.55 -14.88 -10.29
N GLU A 278 7.28 -13.99 -9.62
CA GLU A 278 7.25 -13.88 -8.15
C GLU A 278 5.90 -13.40 -7.62
N LEU A 279 5.16 -12.61 -8.40
CA LEU A 279 3.85 -12.06 -8.03
C LEU A 279 2.70 -13.02 -8.35
N GLN A 280 2.90 -14.02 -9.21
CA GLN A 280 1.89 -14.99 -9.60
C GLN A 280 1.16 -15.64 -8.40
N PRO A 281 1.84 -16.08 -7.31
CA PRO A 281 1.16 -16.73 -6.18
C PRO A 281 0.20 -15.80 -5.42
N ILE A 282 0.43 -14.49 -5.46
CA ILE A 282 -0.38 -13.50 -4.74
C ILE A 282 -1.39 -12.77 -5.63
N GLN A 283 -1.41 -13.06 -6.94
CA GLN A 283 -2.32 -12.43 -7.89
C GLN A 283 -3.81 -12.47 -7.44
N PRO A 284 -4.33 -13.58 -6.88
CA PRO A 284 -5.72 -13.62 -6.40
C PRO A 284 -6.00 -12.66 -5.24
N LEU A 285 -4.98 -12.21 -4.51
CA LEU A 285 -5.10 -11.26 -3.40
C LEU A 285 -5.07 -9.81 -3.89
N LEU A 286 -4.33 -9.53 -4.97
CA LEU A 286 -4.14 -8.18 -5.50
C LEU A 286 -5.46 -7.54 -5.95
N HIS A 287 -6.38 -8.34 -6.51
CA HIS A 287 -7.69 -7.86 -6.98
C HIS A 287 -8.75 -7.71 -5.88
N LYS A 288 -8.40 -8.00 -4.61
CA LYS A 288 -9.36 -7.96 -3.49
C LYS A 288 -9.43 -6.61 -2.79
N LEU A 289 -8.62 -5.61 -3.11
CA LEU A 289 -8.74 -4.31 -2.45
C LEU A 289 -9.23 -3.26 -3.44
N PRO A 290 -10.26 -2.47 -3.09
CA PRO A 290 -10.68 -1.38 -3.95
C PRO A 290 -9.57 -0.33 -4.01
N LEU A 291 -9.37 0.24 -5.20
CA LEU A 291 -8.45 1.35 -5.36
C LEU A 291 -8.92 2.53 -4.51
N VAL A 292 -8.05 3.04 -3.64
CA VAL A 292 -8.42 4.15 -2.76
C VAL A 292 -8.51 5.46 -3.51
N ARG A 293 -7.60 5.71 -4.46
CA ARG A 293 -7.49 6.97 -5.20
C ARG A 293 -7.19 6.72 -6.67
N ALA A 294 -7.82 7.49 -7.55
CA ALA A 294 -7.61 7.42 -8.98
C ALA A 294 -7.22 8.79 -9.57
N PRO A 295 -6.13 9.43 -9.10
CA PRO A 295 -5.75 10.77 -9.56
C PRO A 295 -5.68 10.90 -11.08
N ARG A 296 -5.21 9.87 -11.81
CA ARG A 296 -5.15 9.91 -13.28
C ARG A 296 -6.52 10.06 -13.91
N LEU A 297 -7.39 9.10 -13.60
CA LEU A 297 -8.74 9.05 -14.16
C LEU A 297 -9.55 10.27 -13.71
N CYS A 298 -9.38 10.74 -12.48
CA CYS A 298 -9.99 11.97 -11.98
C CYS A 298 -9.56 13.21 -12.78
N ARG A 299 -8.26 13.36 -13.11
CA ARG A 299 -7.78 14.47 -13.97
C ARG A 299 -8.38 14.41 -15.38
N LEU A 300 -8.47 13.21 -15.97
CA LEU A 300 -9.05 13.03 -17.30
C LEU A 300 -10.56 13.34 -17.30
N LEU A 301 -11.30 12.85 -16.30
CA LEU A 301 -12.73 13.13 -16.14
C LEU A 301 -13.01 14.62 -15.96
N ARG A 302 -12.21 15.30 -15.13
CA ARG A 302 -12.25 16.75 -14.99
C ARG A 302 -12.07 17.43 -16.35
N THR A 303 -11.02 17.06 -17.07
CA THR A 303 -10.70 17.67 -18.36
C THR A 303 -11.83 17.48 -19.37
N ALA A 304 -12.44 16.29 -19.40
CA ALA A 304 -13.59 16.01 -20.24
C ALA A 304 -14.84 16.83 -19.85
N ALA A 305 -15.08 17.03 -18.55
CA ALA A 305 -16.19 17.84 -18.05
C ALA A 305 -15.99 19.34 -18.31
N ASP A 306 -14.79 19.86 -18.10
CA ASP A 306 -14.47 21.29 -18.24
C ASP A 306 -14.42 21.74 -19.71
N GLN A 307 -13.85 20.92 -20.61
CA GLN A 307 -13.60 21.32 -22.00
C GLN A 307 -14.70 20.91 -22.99
N ALA A 308 -15.54 19.93 -22.62
CA ALA A 308 -16.55 19.32 -23.51
C ALA A 308 -16.01 18.93 -24.91
N SER A 309 -14.70 18.64 -25.01
CA SER A 309 -14.00 18.32 -26.26
C SER A 309 -14.08 16.82 -26.58
N PRO A 310 -14.29 16.43 -27.85
CA PRO A 310 -14.21 15.03 -28.27
C PRO A 310 -12.88 14.37 -27.90
N THR A 311 -11.77 15.09 -28.03
CA THR A 311 -10.43 14.58 -27.68
C THR A 311 -10.28 14.32 -26.18
N ALA A 312 -10.84 15.19 -25.34
CA ALA A 312 -10.82 14.99 -23.89
C ALA A 312 -11.65 13.77 -23.47
N ARG A 313 -12.82 13.58 -24.10
CA ARG A 313 -13.65 12.39 -23.91
C ARG A 313 -12.95 11.12 -24.39
N GLN A 314 -12.29 11.18 -25.54
CA GLN A 314 -11.53 10.08 -26.12
C GLN A 314 -10.39 9.63 -25.19
N ALA A 315 -9.70 10.56 -24.53
CA ALA A 315 -8.66 10.23 -23.56
C ALA A 315 -9.22 9.47 -22.34
N VAL A 316 -10.42 9.84 -21.86
CA VAL A 316 -11.10 9.09 -20.79
C VAL A 316 -11.50 7.70 -21.27
N GLU A 317 -12.07 7.59 -22.47
CA GLU A 317 -12.47 6.29 -23.04
C GLU A 317 -11.27 5.36 -23.22
N GLN A 318 -10.15 5.88 -23.73
CA GLN A 318 -8.91 5.12 -23.86
C GLN A 318 -8.40 4.63 -22.50
N GLU A 319 -8.36 5.50 -21.50
CA GLU A 319 -7.97 5.13 -20.14
C GLU A 319 -8.87 4.02 -19.60
N LEU A 320 -10.19 4.15 -19.73
CA LEU A 320 -11.15 3.14 -19.25
C LEU A 320 -10.98 1.79 -19.97
N LEU A 321 -10.62 1.78 -21.24
CA LEU A 321 -10.38 0.56 -22.01
C LEU A 321 -9.06 -0.15 -21.67
N GLU A 322 -8.03 0.60 -21.26
CA GLU A 322 -6.72 0.09 -20.87
C GLU A 322 -6.63 -0.25 -19.37
N ARG A 323 -7.55 0.31 -18.57
CA ARG A 323 -7.56 0.16 -17.11
C ARG A 323 -7.78 -1.30 -16.67
N THR A 324 -6.85 -1.79 -15.87
CA THR A 324 -6.94 -3.10 -15.20
C THR A 324 -7.61 -3.05 -13.82
N LEU A 325 -7.75 -1.85 -13.26
CA LEU A 325 -8.35 -1.60 -11.95
C LEU A 325 -9.89 -1.50 -12.08
N PRO A 326 -10.66 -2.14 -11.19
CA PRO A 326 -12.11 -2.12 -11.27
C PRO A 326 -12.67 -0.72 -11.03
N LEU A 327 -13.78 -0.42 -11.69
CA LEU A 327 -14.63 0.71 -11.36
C LEU A 327 -15.58 0.30 -10.23
N LEU A 328 -15.82 1.21 -9.29
CA LEU A 328 -16.61 0.94 -8.10
C LEU A 328 -18.06 1.41 -8.28
N PHE A 329 -19.00 0.71 -7.66
CA PHE A 329 -20.42 1.08 -7.66
C PHE A 329 -21.11 0.51 -6.42
N LEU A 330 -22.33 0.98 -6.17
CA LEU A 330 -23.14 0.51 -5.05
C LEU A 330 -24.18 -0.51 -5.53
N MET A 331 -24.38 -1.56 -4.75
CA MET A 331 -25.47 -2.52 -4.94
C MET A 331 -26.34 -2.61 -3.69
N HIS A 332 -27.58 -3.04 -3.87
CA HIS A 332 -28.42 -3.41 -2.74
C HIS A 332 -27.89 -4.69 -2.07
N PRO A 333 -27.98 -4.82 -0.74
CA PRO A 333 -27.63 -6.05 -0.03
C PRO A 333 -28.38 -7.26 -0.57
N GLY A 334 -27.70 -8.42 -0.60
CA GLY A 334 -28.29 -9.66 -1.11
C GLY A 334 -28.40 -9.73 -2.64
N GLY A 335 -27.71 -8.85 -3.38
CA GLY A 335 -27.64 -8.92 -4.83
C GLY A 335 -28.90 -8.48 -5.57
N LYS A 336 -29.77 -7.68 -4.93
CA LYS A 336 -31.04 -7.18 -5.50
C LYS A 336 -30.87 -6.14 -6.63
N GLY A 337 -29.70 -6.09 -7.26
CA GLY A 337 -29.35 -5.13 -8.30
C GLY A 337 -28.47 -3.97 -7.83
N ALA A 338 -27.96 -3.23 -8.81
CA ALA A 338 -27.20 -2.00 -8.60
C ALA A 338 -28.11 -0.84 -8.15
N ILE A 339 -27.57 0.04 -7.31
CA ILE A 339 -28.24 1.29 -6.95
C ILE A 339 -28.09 2.27 -8.11
N THR A 340 -29.22 2.65 -8.72
CA THR A 340 -29.28 3.60 -9.83
C THR A 340 -29.91 4.92 -9.39
N ALA A 341 -29.69 5.97 -10.17
CA ALA A 341 -30.31 7.28 -9.94
C ALA A 341 -30.88 7.83 -11.25
N THR A 342 -31.95 8.62 -11.14
CA THR A 342 -32.51 9.35 -12.28
C THR A 342 -31.83 10.70 -12.43
N PHE A 343 -31.35 10.99 -13.64
CA PHE A 343 -30.73 12.26 -14.01
C PHE A 343 -31.60 12.99 -15.04
N HIS A 344 -31.76 14.31 -14.86
CA HIS A 344 -32.52 15.13 -15.79
C HIS A 344 -31.90 15.10 -17.19
N GLY A 345 -32.72 14.87 -18.23
CA GLY A 345 -32.28 14.78 -19.63
C GLY A 345 -31.58 13.47 -20.02
N VAL A 346 -31.24 12.60 -19.06
CA VAL A 346 -30.50 11.34 -19.30
C VAL A 346 -31.34 10.10 -18.96
N GLY A 347 -32.21 10.19 -17.94
CA GLY A 347 -33.00 9.06 -17.45
C GLY A 347 -32.28 8.30 -16.33
N SER A 348 -32.54 6.99 -16.22
CA SER A 348 -31.91 6.14 -15.22
C SER A 348 -30.45 5.86 -15.57
N ALA A 349 -29.55 6.03 -14.60
CA ALA A 349 -28.13 5.73 -14.76
C ALA A 349 -27.55 5.03 -13.51
N LEU A 350 -26.61 4.12 -13.75
CA LEU A 350 -25.73 3.60 -12.72
C LEU A 350 -24.67 4.63 -12.39
N ARG A 351 -24.55 4.99 -11.11
CA ARG A 351 -23.43 5.79 -10.61
C ARG A 351 -22.22 4.90 -10.40
N VAL A 352 -21.13 5.27 -11.05
CA VAL A 352 -19.87 4.55 -11.04
C VAL A 352 -18.78 5.50 -10.54
N TYR A 353 -17.80 4.98 -9.82
CA TYR A 353 -16.77 5.78 -9.17
C TYR A 353 -15.38 5.24 -9.53
N PRO A 354 -14.42 6.12 -9.82
CA PRO A 354 -13.07 5.72 -10.20
C PRO A 354 -12.27 5.17 -9.00
N ASP A 355 -12.64 5.58 -7.78
CA ASP A 355 -11.96 5.24 -6.54
C ASP A 355 -12.89 5.25 -5.30
N TYR A 356 -12.36 4.71 -4.20
CA TYR A 356 -13.09 4.58 -2.93
C TYR A 356 -13.41 5.93 -2.29
N LEU A 357 -12.54 6.93 -2.44
CA LEU A 357 -12.79 8.28 -1.89
C LEU A 357 -14.03 8.91 -2.52
N SER A 358 -14.14 8.86 -3.84
CA SER A 358 -15.28 9.39 -4.58
C SER A 358 -16.56 8.65 -4.20
N LEU A 359 -16.50 7.31 -4.11
CA LEU A 359 -17.64 6.51 -3.70
C LEU A 359 -18.10 6.83 -2.27
N THR A 360 -17.18 6.93 -1.32
CA THR A 360 -17.54 7.21 0.08
C THR A 360 -18.11 8.61 0.26
N GLN A 361 -17.65 9.58 -0.55
CA GLN A 361 -18.26 10.90 -0.58
C GLN A 361 -19.70 10.84 -1.13
N ALA A 362 -19.93 10.08 -2.20
CA ALA A 362 -21.28 9.88 -2.74
C ALA A 362 -22.23 9.23 -1.75
N VAL A 363 -21.77 8.22 -1.00
CA VAL A 363 -22.56 7.57 0.05
C VAL A 363 -23.02 8.59 1.10
N LYS A 364 -22.14 9.51 1.51
CA LYS A 364 -22.48 10.57 2.47
C LYS A 364 -23.53 11.51 1.91
N GLU A 365 -23.37 11.95 0.65
CA GLU A 365 -24.33 12.86 0.00
C GLU A 365 -25.70 12.23 -0.25
N MET A 366 -25.73 10.92 -0.50
CA MET A 366 -26.97 10.17 -0.64
C MET A 366 -27.61 9.80 0.70
N GLU A 367 -26.95 10.11 1.82
CA GLU A 367 -27.37 9.77 3.19
C GLU A 367 -27.74 8.29 3.35
N LEU A 368 -27.03 7.39 2.63
CA LEU A 368 -27.35 5.97 2.63
C LEU A 368 -26.92 5.32 3.96
N PRO A 369 -27.84 4.62 4.66
CA PRO A 369 -27.50 3.80 5.81
C PRO A 369 -26.43 2.75 5.49
N ALA A 370 -25.51 2.49 6.42
CA ALA A 370 -24.39 1.58 6.22
C ALA A 370 -24.79 0.11 5.91
N ASP A 371 -26.02 -0.27 6.21
CA ASP A 371 -26.60 -1.59 5.96
C ASP A 371 -27.49 -1.64 4.71
N SER A 372 -27.74 -0.50 4.04
CA SER A 372 -28.62 -0.43 2.86
C SER A 372 -27.87 -0.62 1.54
N TYR A 373 -26.55 -0.78 1.57
CA TYR A 373 -25.72 -0.94 0.39
C TYR A 373 -24.53 -1.89 0.62
N VAL A 374 -23.99 -2.41 -0.47
CA VAL A 374 -22.67 -3.04 -0.55
C VAL A 374 -21.86 -2.37 -1.65
N ILE A 375 -20.55 -2.26 -1.43
CA ILE A 375 -19.62 -1.72 -2.42
C ILE A 375 -19.17 -2.89 -3.30
N SER A 376 -19.35 -2.73 -4.61
CA SER A 376 -18.91 -3.69 -5.62
C SER A 376 -17.91 -3.05 -6.57
N GLY A 377 -17.14 -3.89 -7.26
CA GLY A 377 -16.17 -3.48 -8.26
C GLY A 377 -16.25 -4.38 -9.48
N MET A 378 -16.13 -3.81 -10.67
CA MET A 378 -16.15 -4.54 -11.93
C MET A 378 -15.17 -3.92 -12.92
N ALA A 379 -14.54 -4.73 -13.78
CA ALA A 379 -13.72 -4.20 -14.86
C ALA A 379 -14.57 -3.31 -15.77
N ALA A 380 -13.97 -2.27 -16.34
CA ALA A 380 -14.72 -1.26 -17.11
C ALA A 380 -15.50 -1.88 -18.28
N ARG A 381 -14.87 -2.80 -19.04
CA ARG A 381 -15.51 -3.48 -20.18
C ARG A 381 -16.71 -4.33 -19.77
N ASP A 382 -16.56 -5.13 -18.73
CA ASP A 382 -17.65 -5.98 -18.21
C ASP A 382 -18.82 -5.11 -17.71
N MET A 383 -18.51 -3.98 -17.08
CA MET A 383 -19.51 -3.02 -16.65
C MET A 383 -20.25 -2.39 -17.83
N PHE A 384 -19.52 -2.02 -18.89
CA PHE A 384 -20.15 -1.44 -20.08
C PHE A 384 -21.04 -2.45 -20.80
N ASP A 385 -20.61 -3.70 -20.93
CA ASP A 385 -21.42 -4.78 -21.51
C ASP A 385 -22.69 -5.03 -20.69
N TRP A 386 -22.52 -5.19 -19.37
CA TRP A 386 -23.64 -5.38 -18.45
C TRP A 386 -24.66 -4.23 -18.55
N MET A 387 -24.20 -2.99 -18.46
CA MET A 387 -25.09 -1.82 -18.47
C MET A 387 -25.73 -1.57 -19.84
N ALA A 388 -25.02 -1.86 -20.93
CA ALA A 388 -25.57 -1.83 -22.28
C ALA A 388 -26.70 -2.86 -22.48
N SER A 389 -26.55 -4.07 -21.92
CA SER A 389 -27.57 -5.13 -21.98
C SER A 389 -28.87 -4.73 -21.28
N GLN A 390 -28.77 -3.92 -20.22
CA GLN A 390 -29.90 -3.40 -19.45
C GLN A 390 -30.46 -2.08 -20.02
N ASN A 391 -29.93 -1.60 -21.15
CA ASN A 391 -30.24 -0.30 -21.73
C ASN A 391 -30.16 0.85 -20.68
N CYS A 392 -29.18 0.78 -19.79
CA CYS A 392 -29.01 1.72 -18.68
C CYS A 392 -27.71 2.51 -18.85
N THR A 393 -27.79 3.82 -18.60
CA THR A 393 -26.66 4.75 -18.76
C THR A 393 -25.63 4.53 -17.65
N VAL A 394 -24.36 4.75 -17.95
CA VAL A 394 -23.31 4.85 -16.92
C VAL A 394 -22.98 6.32 -16.68
N ALA A 395 -23.07 6.74 -15.42
CA ALA A 395 -22.64 8.04 -14.95
C ALA A 395 -21.37 7.88 -14.10
N LEU A 396 -20.21 8.13 -14.71
CA LEU A 396 -18.94 8.09 -14.00
C LEU A 396 -18.77 9.39 -13.22
N ASN A 397 -18.69 9.26 -11.91
CA ASN A 397 -18.73 10.36 -10.96
C ASN A 397 -17.34 10.58 -10.35
N VAL A 398 -16.92 11.84 -10.32
CA VAL A 398 -15.72 12.29 -9.59
C VAL A 398 -16.07 13.46 -8.69
N TYR A 399 -15.50 13.46 -7.48
CA TYR A 399 -15.59 14.58 -6.56
C TYR A 399 -14.40 15.52 -6.74
N MET A 400 -14.67 16.70 -7.27
CA MET A 400 -13.66 17.74 -7.49
C MET A 400 -13.32 18.49 -6.21
N THR A 401 -14.33 18.66 -5.37
CA THR A 401 -14.25 19.14 -3.99
C THR A 401 -15.19 18.26 -3.15
N ALA A 402 -15.18 18.45 -1.83
CA ALA A 402 -16.08 17.70 -0.94
C ALA A 402 -17.58 17.90 -1.23
N TYR A 403 -17.97 18.84 -2.10
CA TYR A 403 -19.38 19.21 -2.31
C TYR A 403 -19.79 19.34 -3.78
N MET A 404 -18.89 19.03 -4.73
CA MET A 404 -19.15 19.24 -6.16
C MET A 404 -18.94 17.93 -6.93
N PRO A 405 -19.97 17.08 -7.03
CA PRO A 405 -19.92 15.92 -7.90
C PRO A 405 -19.94 16.37 -9.36
N THR A 406 -19.01 15.83 -10.14
CA THR A 406 -18.96 15.98 -11.61
C THR A 406 -19.29 14.64 -12.24
N TYR A 407 -20.17 14.63 -13.24
CA TYR A 407 -20.61 13.42 -13.92
C TYR A 407 -20.24 13.46 -15.40
N VAL A 408 -19.67 12.37 -15.90
CA VAL A 408 -19.51 12.11 -17.33
C VAL A 408 -20.39 10.92 -17.69
N PHE A 409 -21.23 11.09 -18.71
CA PHE A 409 -22.27 10.12 -19.07
C PHE A 409 -21.92 9.34 -20.34
N TRP A 410 -22.12 8.03 -20.33
CA TRP A 410 -22.09 7.16 -21.50
C TRP A 410 -23.44 6.48 -21.70
N LEU A 411 -24.06 6.78 -22.84
CA LEU A 411 -25.37 6.24 -23.20
C LEU A 411 -25.25 4.77 -23.61
N PRO A 412 -26.35 3.99 -23.58
CA PRO A 412 -26.31 2.57 -23.92
C PRO A 412 -25.66 2.24 -25.27
N LYS A 413 -25.82 3.11 -26.27
CA LYS A 413 -25.15 2.95 -27.58
C LYS A 413 -23.63 3.08 -27.51
N ASP A 414 -23.13 3.98 -26.67
CA ASP A 414 -21.70 4.25 -26.48
C ASP A 414 -21.06 3.11 -25.69
N LEU A 415 -21.78 2.62 -24.67
CA LEU A 415 -21.37 1.47 -23.86
C LEU A 415 -21.17 0.20 -24.69
N ARG A 416 -22.01 -0.05 -25.71
CA ARG A 416 -21.82 -1.18 -26.63
C ARG A 416 -20.50 -1.10 -27.40
N LEU A 417 -20.10 0.10 -27.83
CA LEU A 417 -18.82 0.30 -28.52
C LEU A 417 -17.66 0.07 -27.56
N LEU A 418 -17.73 0.64 -26.35
CA LEU A 418 -16.69 0.48 -25.34
C LEU A 418 -16.55 -0.98 -24.85
N ALA A 419 -17.66 -1.70 -24.71
CA ALA A 419 -17.64 -3.15 -24.40
C ALA A 419 -16.87 -3.95 -25.46
N GLN A 420 -16.92 -3.53 -26.72
CA GLN A 420 -16.18 -4.12 -27.86
C GLN A 420 -14.73 -3.61 -27.97
N GLY A 421 -14.28 -2.77 -27.03
CA GLY A 421 -12.95 -2.18 -27.07
C GLY A 421 -12.81 -1.03 -28.08
N GLN A 422 -13.91 -0.43 -28.51
CA GLN A 422 -13.93 0.69 -29.47
C GLN A 422 -14.25 2.01 -28.77
N LEU A 423 -13.61 3.08 -29.21
CA LEU A 423 -13.91 4.44 -28.75
C LEU A 423 -15.28 4.88 -29.27
N ALA A 424 -16.11 5.43 -28.39
CA ALA A 424 -17.45 5.92 -28.74
C ALA A 424 -17.41 7.36 -29.25
N SER A 425 -16.47 8.16 -28.74
CA SER A 425 -16.10 9.46 -29.27
C SER A 425 -15.34 9.29 -30.59
N ARG A 426 -16.08 9.19 -31.71
CA ARG A 426 -15.47 9.32 -33.05
C ARG A 426 -15.18 10.79 -33.30
N ALA A 427 -13.96 11.09 -33.76
CA ALA A 427 -13.52 12.41 -34.18
C ALA A 427 -14.31 12.94 -35.38
#